data_AF-A0ABD4KT28-F1
#
_entry.id   AF-A0ABD4KT28-F1
#
_cell.length_a   1.000
_cell.length_b   1.000
_cell.length_c   1.000
_cell.angle_alpha   90.00
_cell.angle_beta   90.00
_cell.angle_gamma   90.00
#
_symmetry.space_group_name_H-M   'P 1'
#
loop_
_entity.id
_entity.type
_entity.pdbx_description
1 polymer ?
#
loop_
_entity_poly.entity_id
_entity_poly.type
_entity_poly.pdbx_seq_one_letter_code
_entity_poly.pdbx_strand_id
1 'polypeptide(L)'
;RCMIEWQLHTMTRPIEAAQARWDEIDWDENLWVIPADRMKKRRDHLVPLTPQTLNLLNEMKKINGGSEYIFASYKDPMRPSNSQTANIALK
;
A
#
# COMPACT_ATOMS: atom_id res chain seq x y z
N ARG A 1 10.92 -0.37 6.22
CA ARG A 1 10.35 0.69 7.09
C ARG A 1 8.99 1.15 6.60
N CYS A 2 8.89 1.85 5.47
CA CYS A 2 7.61 2.44 5.01
C CYS A 2 6.47 1.41 4.88
N MET A 3 6.74 0.20 4.39
CA MET A 3 5.70 -0.85 4.30
C MET A 3 5.17 -1.29 5.67
N ILE A 4 5.99 -1.25 6.72
CA ILE A 4 5.58 -1.60 8.09
C ILE A 4 4.72 -0.48 8.66
N GLU A 5 5.17 0.78 8.53
CA GLU A 5 4.42 1.96 8.98
C GLU A 5 3.06 2.05 8.26
N TRP A 6 3.03 1.79 6.95
CA TRP A 6 1.80 1.70 6.17
C TRP A 6 0.83 0.64 6.71
N GLN A 7 1.31 -0.57 6.95
CA GLN A 7 0.50 -1.64 7.54
C GLN A 7 -0.03 -1.28 8.92
N LEU A 8 0.77 -0.62 9.77
CA LEU A 8 0.36 -0.20 11.10
C LEU A 8 -0.70 0.92 11.07
N HIS A 9 -0.56 1.88 10.16
CA HIS A 9 -1.53 2.97 10.05
C HIS A 9 -2.86 2.51 9.43
N THR A 10 -2.82 1.60 8.48
CA THR A 10 -4.01 1.14 7.75
C THR A 10 -4.67 -0.09 8.37
N MET A 11 -3.94 -0.83 9.21
CA MET A 11 -4.35 -2.12 9.80
C MET A 11 -4.84 -3.14 8.76
N THR A 12 -4.40 -3.00 7.51
CA THR A 12 -4.75 -3.91 6.42
C THR A 12 -3.94 -5.20 6.47
N ARG A 13 -4.42 -6.24 5.78
CA ARG A 13 -3.71 -7.52 5.73
C ARG A 13 -2.37 -7.33 5.02
N PRO A 14 -1.34 -8.12 5.36
CA PRO A 14 -0.04 -7.95 4.74
C PRO A 14 -0.03 -8.06 3.22
N ILE A 15 -0.90 -8.89 2.65
CA ILE A 15 -1.08 -9.03 1.20
C ILE A 15 -1.72 -7.81 0.54
N GLU A 16 -2.69 -7.16 1.20
CA GLU A 16 -3.37 -5.96 0.70
C GLU A 16 -2.36 -4.81 0.67
N ALA A 17 -1.65 -4.59 1.78
CA ALA A 17 -0.60 -3.58 1.87
C ALA A 17 0.54 -3.77 0.86
N ALA A 18 1.02 -5.00 0.68
CA ALA A 18 2.14 -5.26 -0.24
C ALA A 18 1.75 -5.05 -1.72
N GLN A 19 0.49 -5.23 -2.05
CA GLN A 19 -0.02 -5.06 -3.41
C GLN A 19 -0.81 -3.74 -3.60
N ALA A 20 -0.64 -2.77 -2.71
CA ALA A 20 -1.30 -1.47 -2.82
C ALA A 20 -0.80 -0.74 -4.08
N ARG A 21 -1.73 -0.17 -4.87
CA ARG A 21 -1.43 0.49 -6.15
C ARG A 21 -1.66 1.99 -6.06
N TRP A 22 -0.96 2.77 -6.90
CA TRP A 22 -1.10 4.22 -6.88
C TRP A 22 -2.47 4.70 -7.37
N ASP A 23 -3.12 3.94 -8.26
CA ASP A 23 -4.46 4.24 -8.79
C ASP A 23 -5.59 3.97 -7.78
N GLU A 24 -5.29 3.33 -6.65
CA GLU A 24 -6.21 3.12 -5.54
C GLU A 24 -6.20 4.29 -4.53
N ILE A 25 -5.29 5.25 -4.66
CA ILE A 25 -5.18 6.38 -3.75
C ILE A 25 -5.97 7.57 -4.29
N ASP A 26 -7.06 7.91 -3.60
CA ASP A 26 -7.77 9.15 -3.76
C ASP A 26 -7.11 10.24 -2.91
N TRP A 27 -6.42 11.17 -3.58
CA TRP A 27 -5.69 12.25 -2.93
C TRP A 27 -6.59 13.42 -2.52
N ASP A 28 -7.77 13.54 -3.12
CA ASP A 28 -8.71 14.62 -2.83
C ASP A 28 -9.48 14.30 -1.54
N GLU A 29 -9.99 13.07 -1.44
CA GLU A 29 -10.73 12.58 -0.27
C GLU A 29 -9.82 11.97 0.81
N ASN A 30 -8.52 11.84 0.54
CA ASN A 30 -7.54 11.16 1.39
C ASN A 30 -7.98 9.73 1.74
N LEU A 31 -8.31 8.94 0.72
CA LEU A 31 -8.75 7.56 0.85
C LEU A 31 -7.83 6.61 0.08
N TRP A 32 -7.61 5.43 0.64
CA TRP A 32 -7.16 4.27 -0.12
C TRP A 32 -8.36 3.36 -0.37
N VAL A 33 -8.69 3.18 -1.64
CA VAL A 33 -9.87 2.45 -2.12
C VAL A 33 -9.41 1.14 -2.72
N ILE A 34 -9.50 0.05 -1.96
CA ILE A 34 -9.21 -1.29 -2.48
C ILE A 34 -10.48 -1.82 -3.14
N PRO A 35 -10.45 -2.11 -4.45
CA PRO A 35 -11.65 -2.45 -5.19
C PRO A 35 -12.18 -3.85 -4.85
N ALA A 36 -13.49 -4.03 -4.99
CA ALA A 36 -14.22 -5.24 -4.62
C ALA A 36 -13.71 -6.53 -5.28
N ASP A 37 -13.18 -6.44 -6.50
CA ASP A 37 -12.59 -7.56 -7.25
C ASP A 37 -11.36 -8.15 -6.55
N ARG A 38 -10.61 -7.32 -5.81
CA ARG A 38 -9.45 -7.73 -5.01
C ARG A 38 -9.83 -8.18 -3.60
N MET A 39 -11.06 -7.89 -3.17
CA MET A 39 -11.53 -8.17 -1.81
C MET A 39 -12.29 -9.50 -1.72
N LYS A 40 -11.94 -10.32 -0.73
CA LYS A 40 -12.64 -11.60 -0.46
C LYS A 40 -14.15 -11.46 -0.27
N LYS A 41 -14.62 -10.32 0.25
CA LYS A 41 -16.04 -10.05 0.53
C LYS A 41 -16.77 -9.35 -0.63
N ARG A 42 -16.13 -9.15 -1.80
CA ARG A 42 -16.72 -8.49 -2.99
C ARG A 42 -17.37 -7.14 -2.69
N ARG A 43 -16.73 -6.36 -1.82
CA ARG A 43 -17.11 -5.00 -1.47
C ARG A 43 -15.85 -4.18 -1.39
N ASP A 44 -15.92 -2.96 -1.90
CA ASP A 44 -14.82 -2.01 -1.80
C ASP A 44 -14.44 -1.80 -0.34
N HIS A 45 -13.14 -1.78 -0.09
CA HIS A 45 -12.59 -1.48 1.22
C HIS A 45 -12.00 -0.08 1.18
N LEU A 46 -12.68 0.83 1.87
CA LEU A 46 -12.27 2.22 2.00
C LEU A 46 -11.43 2.35 3.28
N VAL A 47 -10.20 2.82 3.14
CA VAL A 47 -9.26 3.05 4.24
C VAL A 47 -8.93 4.54 4.28
N PRO A 48 -9.36 5.27 5.33
CA PRO A 48 -8.99 6.68 5.49
C PRO A 48 -7.49 6.86 5.69
N LEU A 49 -6.91 7.83 5.00
CA LEU A 49 -5.50 8.17 5.07
C LEU A 49 -5.30 9.36 6.01
N THR A 50 -4.43 9.16 7.00
CA THR A 50 -3.99 10.20 7.93
C THR A 50 -2.88 11.07 7.30
N PRO A 51 -2.61 12.27 7.83
CA PRO A 51 -1.47 13.08 7.38
C PRO A 51 -0.14 12.33 7.39
N GLN A 52 0.07 11.42 8.36
CA GLN A 52 1.28 10.60 8.45
C GLN A 52 1.37 9.61 7.28
N THR A 53 0.26 9.00 6.88
CA THR A 53 0.25 8.07 5.74
C THR A 53 0.40 8.79 4.41
N LEU A 54 -0.18 9.98 4.26
CA LEU A 54 0.03 10.82 3.07
C LEU A 54 1.49 11.24 2.91
N ASN A 55 2.15 11.63 4.01
CA ASN A 55 3.59 11.93 3.99
C ASN A 55 4.42 10.71 3.59
N LEU A 56 4.07 9.53 4.12
CA LEU A 56 4.70 8.27 3.73
C LEU A 56 4.52 7.97 2.24
N LEU A 57 3.31 8.17 1.70
CA LEU A 57 3.03 7.99 0.27
C LEU A 57 3.83 8.96 -0.59
N ASN A 58 3.98 10.23 -0.18
CA ASN A 58 4.81 11.20 -0.87
C ASN A 58 6.30 10.78 -0.91
N GLU A 59 6.83 10.24 0.18
CA GLU A 59 8.19 9.67 0.19
C GLU A 59 8.29 8.46 -0.74
N MET A 60 7.31 7.56 -0.69
CA MET A 60 7.27 6.39 -1.57
C MET A 60 7.15 6.76 -3.04
N LYS A 61 6.48 7.86 -3.39
CA LYS A 61 6.33 8.33 -4.77
C LYS A 61 7.66 8.79 -5.37
N LYS A 62 8.59 9.29 -4.55
CA LYS A 62 9.97 9.62 -4.99
C LYS A 62 10.78 8.37 -5.34
N ILE A 63 10.47 7.24 -4.71
CA ILE A 63 11.22 5.97 -4.86
C ILE A 63 10.59 5.08 -5.94
N ASN A 64 9.27 4.91 -5.88
CA ASN A 64 8.49 3.96 -6.68
C ASN A 64 7.42 4.63 -7.57
N GLY A 65 7.49 5.94 -7.79
CA GLY A 65 6.47 6.66 -8.57
C GLY A 65 6.34 6.24 -10.03
N GLY A 66 7.36 5.56 -10.59
CA GLY A 66 7.30 4.97 -11.93
C GLY A 66 6.80 3.52 -11.98
N SER A 67 6.51 2.91 -10.84
CA SER A 67 5.92 1.58 -10.72
C SER A 67 4.40 1.69 -10.57
N GLU A 68 3.68 0.64 -10.93
CA GLU A 68 2.24 0.50 -10.66
C GLU A 68 1.94 0.37 -9.15
N TYR A 69 2.83 -0.33 -8.43
CA TYR A 69 2.70 -0.59 -7.00
C TYR A 69 3.38 0.48 -6.15
N ILE A 70 2.75 0.84 -5.04
CA ILE A 70 3.33 1.72 -4.01
C ILE A 70 4.58 1.06 -3.42
N PHE A 71 4.48 -0.23 -3.09
CA PHE A 71 5.58 -1.04 -2.58
C PHE A 71 6.02 -2.05 -3.65
N ALA A 72 6.83 -1.60 -4.60
CA ALA A 72 7.39 -2.48 -5.64
C ALA A 72 8.48 -3.42 -5.09
N SER A 73 8.68 -4.54 -5.76
CA SER A 73 9.79 -5.46 -5.48
C SER A 73 11.12 -4.85 -5.93
N TYR A 74 12.15 -5.00 -5.10
CA TYR A 74 13.50 -4.54 -5.45
C TYR A 74 14.10 -5.27 -6.66
N LYS A 75 13.65 -6.50 -6.94
CA LYS A 75 14.14 -7.32 -8.07
C LYS A 75 13.46 -6.98 -9.39
N ASP A 76 12.19 -6.60 -9.32
CA ASP A 76 11.34 -6.38 -10.48
C ASP A 76 10.30 -5.30 -10.11
N PRO A 77 10.49 -4.05 -10.58
CA PRO A 77 9.58 -2.95 -10.31
C PRO A 77 8.16 -3.16 -10.86
N MET A 78 7.95 -4.13 -11.78
CA MET A 78 6.63 -4.48 -12.30
C MET A 78 5.87 -5.45 -11.39
N ARG A 79 6.46 -5.83 -10.25
CA ARG A 79 5.85 -6.74 -9.28
C ARG A 79 5.71 -6.08 -7.92
N PRO A 80 4.66 -6.42 -7.15
CA PRO A 80 4.54 -5.96 -5.78
C PRO A 80 5.62 -6.59 -4.90
N SER A 81 5.88 -5.96 -3.76
CA SER A 81 6.73 -6.50 -2.71
C SER A 81 6.15 -7.81 -2.16
N ASN A 82 7.01 -8.65 -1.58
CA ASN A 82 6.55 -9.87 -0.91
C ASN A 82 5.71 -9.51 0.32
N SER A 83 4.52 -10.12 0.43
CA SER A 83 3.59 -9.91 1.55
C SER A 83 4.17 -10.30 2.91
N GLN A 84 5.19 -11.17 2.95
CA GLN A 84 5.88 -11.56 4.18
C GLN A 84 6.98 -10.57 4.59
N THR A 85 7.40 -9.64 3.73
CA THR A 85 8.54 -8.74 4.02
C THR A 85 8.33 -7.96 5.33
N ALA A 86 7.13 -7.45 5.58
CA ALA A 86 6.84 -6.73 6.82
C ALA A 86 6.84 -7.67 8.04
N ASN A 87 6.26 -8.87 7.91
CA ASN A 87 6.24 -9.86 8.99
C ASN A 87 7.66 -10.33 9.37
N ILE A 88 8.55 -10.51 8.38
CA ILE A 88 9.94 -10.90 8.60
C ILE A 88 10.71 -9.75 9.27
N ALA A 89 10.45 -8.51 8.87
CA ALA A 89 11.12 -7.35 9.47
C ALA A 89 10.71 -7.06 10.93
N LEU A 90 9.62 -7.66 11.40
CA LEU A 90 9.16 -7.58 12.80
C LEU A 90 9.63 -8.77 13.67
N LYS A 91 10.24 -9.80 13.06
CA LYS A 91 10.89 -10.90 13.79
C LYS A 91 12.28 -10.48 14.25
#